data_AF-A0A7X7A249-F1
#
_entry.id   AF-A0A7X7A249-F1
#
_cell.length_a   1.000
_cell.length_b   1.000
_cell.length_c   1.000
_cell.angle_alpha   90.00
_cell.angle_beta   90.00
_cell.angle_gamma   90.00
#
_symmetry.space_group_name_H-M   'P 1'
#
loop_
_entity.id
_entity.type
_entity.pdbx_description
1 polymer ?
#
loop_
_entity_poly.entity_id
_entity_poly.type
_entity_poly.pdbx_seq_one_letter_code
_entity_poly.pdbx_strand_id
1 'polypeptide(L)'
;MVFFKPALAVMFFLLLTANLAFSDEPEKSYRIDNSRGVTIFYCDAPVAVAPEIIIENIDITNVSDGIRISIANYEKGEDRLFYAGNKFVSKWDSDYGNLELTGAGTSEEYQAEVRQVFYENTAENPKQTPRSFSITLSDADFLPHTGHFYRFVSSPGIYWKQAKTEAESMSYYGLQGYLATITSAVENDFIWTKVSGVGWIGASDEEEEGVWKWVTGPEAGTQFWQGNGSGKSVNGEYSSWNDGEPNNVGAEGEHYAHINFSAGKPRS
;
A
#
# COMPACT_ATOMS: atom_id res chain seq x y z
N MET A 1 -7.88 7.93 -0.31
CA MET A 1 -6.84 6.93 -0.63
C MET A 1 -7.53 5.75 -1.31
N VAL A 2 -7.03 5.24 -2.43
CA VAL A 2 -7.76 4.26 -3.28
C VAL A 2 -7.13 2.86 -3.18
N PHE A 3 -7.97 1.82 -3.11
CA PHE A 3 -7.67 0.44 -2.68
C PHE A 3 -8.26 -0.58 -3.64
N PHE A 4 -7.75 -1.80 -3.79
CA PHE A 4 -8.28 -2.71 -4.82
C PHE A 4 -8.71 -4.11 -4.31
N LYS A 5 -9.95 -4.59 -4.57
CA LYS A 5 -10.43 -6.00 -4.37
C LYS A 5 -11.66 -6.38 -5.25
N PRO A 6 -11.85 -7.67 -5.58
CA PRO A 6 -12.89 -8.16 -6.50
C PRO A 6 -14.32 -8.11 -5.91
N ALA A 7 -15.30 -7.83 -6.77
CA ALA A 7 -16.73 -7.78 -6.44
C ALA A 7 -17.33 -9.19 -6.40
N LEU A 8 -17.90 -9.59 -5.25
CA LEU A 8 -18.71 -10.79 -5.12
C LEU A 8 -20.18 -10.47 -5.45
N ALA A 9 -20.68 -10.95 -6.59
CA ALA A 9 -22.10 -10.93 -6.90
C ALA A 9 -22.75 -12.25 -6.40
N VAL A 10 -23.38 -12.22 -5.22
CA VAL A 10 -24.25 -13.34 -4.78
C VAL A 10 -25.69 -13.00 -5.17
N MET A 11 -26.14 -13.56 -6.30
CA MET A 11 -27.56 -13.59 -6.65
C MET A 11 -28.12 -14.95 -6.21
N PHE A 12 -29.12 -14.95 -5.32
CA PHE A 12 -29.76 -16.14 -4.76
C PHE A 12 -30.95 -16.56 -5.63
N PHE A 13 -30.93 -17.74 -6.27
CA PHE A 13 -32.14 -18.55 -6.46
C PHE A 13 -31.85 -20.03 -6.83
N LEU A 14 -32.45 -20.91 -6.04
CA LEU A 14 -32.88 -22.31 -6.23
C LEU A 14 -31.98 -23.40 -6.88
N LEU A 15 -31.87 -24.49 -6.13
CA LEU A 15 -31.22 -25.79 -6.42
C LEU A 15 -31.64 -26.46 -7.74
N LEU A 16 -30.65 -26.82 -8.57
CA LEU A 16 -30.65 -28.06 -9.34
C LEU A 16 -29.21 -28.58 -9.46
N THR A 17 -29.00 -29.84 -9.08
CA THR A 17 -27.69 -30.50 -9.00
C THR A 17 -27.03 -30.67 -10.36
N ALA A 18 -25.88 -30.04 -10.57
CA ALA A 18 -24.90 -30.39 -11.58
C ALA A 18 -23.49 -30.26 -10.98
N ASN A 19 -22.73 -31.34 -11.00
CA ASN A 19 -21.30 -31.32 -10.70
C ASN A 19 -20.60 -30.45 -11.75
N LEU A 20 -20.38 -29.18 -11.41
CA LEU A 20 -19.33 -28.37 -11.99
C LEU A 20 -18.23 -28.30 -10.94
N ALA A 21 -17.19 -29.12 -11.12
CA ALA A 21 -15.92 -28.85 -10.49
C ALA A 21 -15.42 -27.54 -11.12
N PHE A 22 -15.69 -26.41 -10.45
CA PHE A 22 -14.86 -25.23 -10.65
C PHE A 22 -13.49 -25.62 -10.13
N SER A 23 -12.57 -25.84 -11.06
CA SER A 23 -11.14 -25.72 -10.76
C SER A 23 -10.93 -24.25 -10.48
N ASP A 24 -11.11 -23.82 -9.23
CA ASP A 24 -10.49 -22.60 -8.75
C ASP A 24 -8.98 -22.83 -8.91
N GLU A 25 -8.40 -22.33 -10.01
CA GLU A 25 -6.98 -22.00 -9.96
C GLU A 25 -6.81 -21.10 -8.73
N PRO A 26 -5.84 -21.39 -7.85
CA PRO A 26 -5.58 -20.48 -6.74
C PRO A 26 -5.40 -19.08 -7.34
N GLU A 27 -6.20 -18.11 -6.87
CA GLU A 27 -6.07 -16.72 -7.32
C GLU A 27 -4.58 -16.35 -7.35
N LYS A 28 -4.08 -15.89 -8.50
CA LYS A 28 -2.69 -15.45 -8.66
C LYS A 28 -2.43 -14.34 -7.63
N SER A 29 -1.87 -14.67 -6.48
CA SER A 29 -1.48 -13.67 -5.49
C SER A 29 -0.28 -12.91 -6.01
N TYR A 30 -0.37 -11.60 -6.16
CA TYR A 30 0.78 -10.74 -6.45
C TYR A 30 1.87 -10.99 -5.43
N ARG A 31 3.12 -11.08 -5.88
CA ARG A 31 4.25 -11.34 -4.99
C ARG A 31 5.44 -10.50 -5.41
N ILE A 32 5.95 -9.73 -4.46
CA ILE A 32 7.29 -9.15 -4.48
C ILE A 32 7.93 -9.62 -3.18
N ASP A 33 8.85 -10.56 -3.26
CA ASP A 33 9.41 -11.21 -2.10
C ASP A 33 10.93 -11.33 -2.19
N ASN A 34 11.61 -10.80 -1.18
CA ASN A 34 13.04 -10.96 -0.96
C ASN A 34 13.30 -11.59 0.42
N SER A 35 12.44 -12.52 0.85
CA SER A 35 12.41 -13.16 2.18
C SER A 35 13.66 -13.94 2.56
N ARG A 36 14.53 -14.25 1.60
CA ARG A 36 15.84 -14.85 1.89
C ARG A 36 16.89 -13.85 2.37
N GLY A 37 16.51 -12.56 2.49
CA GLY A 37 17.20 -11.46 3.17
C GLY A 37 18.58 -11.80 3.73
N VAL A 38 19.57 -11.87 2.84
CA VAL A 38 20.95 -12.11 3.25
C VAL A 38 21.51 -10.78 3.71
N THR A 39 22.11 -10.73 4.90
CA THR A 39 22.93 -9.57 5.27
C THR A 39 24.17 -9.56 4.37
N ILE A 40 24.28 -8.54 3.53
CA ILE A 40 25.40 -8.37 2.61
C ILE A 40 26.37 -7.36 3.21
N PHE A 41 27.65 -7.72 3.29
CA PHE A 41 28.72 -6.82 3.72
C PHE A 41 29.27 -6.05 2.51
N TYR A 42 29.28 -4.71 2.59
CA TYR A 42 29.89 -3.85 1.60
C TYR A 42 31.40 -3.69 1.89
N CYS A 43 32.22 -3.91 0.86
CA CYS A 43 33.68 -4.00 0.98
C CYS A 43 34.40 -3.27 -0.18
N ASP A 44 33.90 -2.10 -0.59
CA ASP A 44 34.34 -1.24 -1.72
C ASP A 44 33.75 -1.57 -3.11
N ALA A 45 33.42 -2.83 -3.40
CA ALA A 45 32.74 -3.19 -4.65
C ALA A 45 31.21 -3.06 -4.52
N PRO A 46 30.49 -2.62 -5.58
CA PRO A 46 29.03 -2.61 -5.58
C PRO A 46 28.43 -3.99 -5.30
N VAL A 47 27.35 -4.03 -4.53
CA VAL A 47 26.66 -5.27 -4.15
C VAL A 47 25.25 -5.31 -4.70
N ALA A 48 24.79 -6.48 -5.14
CA ALA A 48 23.43 -6.63 -5.64
C ALA A 48 22.42 -6.43 -4.49
N VAL A 49 21.38 -5.63 -4.74
CA VAL A 49 20.37 -5.28 -3.72
C VAL A 49 19.47 -6.46 -3.39
N ALA A 50 19.00 -7.18 -4.40
CA ALA A 50 18.06 -8.28 -4.24
C ALA A 50 18.33 -9.41 -5.25
N PRO A 51 19.49 -10.09 -5.16
CA PRO A 51 19.90 -11.11 -6.13
C PRO A 51 18.95 -12.32 -6.20
N GLU A 52 18.17 -12.56 -5.14
CA GLU A 52 17.23 -13.69 -5.04
C GLU A 52 15.76 -13.27 -5.09
N ILE A 53 15.45 -12.01 -5.45
CA ILE A 53 14.06 -11.54 -5.46
C ILE A 53 13.16 -12.42 -6.32
N ILE A 54 11.95 -12.68 -5.84
CA ILE A 54 10.87 -13.32 -6.56
C ILE A 54 9.82 -12.26 -6.86
N ILE A 55 9.48 -12.10 -8.14
CA ILE A 55 8.40 -11.24 -8.60
C ILE A 55 7.44 -12.12 -9.41
N GLU A 56 6.20 -12.23 -8.95
CA GLU A 56 5.18 -13.05 -9.60
C GLU A 56 3.90 -12.25 -9.77
N ASN A 57 3.22 -12.51 -10.89
CA ASN A 57 1.86 -12.06 -11.17
C ASN A 57 1.73 -10.53 -11.29
N ILE A 58 2.82 -9.84 -11.58
CA ILE A 58 2.85 -8.41 -11.90
C ILE A 58 3.06 -8.26 -13.40
N ASP A 59 2.23 -7.48 -14.07
CA ASP A 59 2.37 -7.17 -15.50
C ASP A 59 2.10 -5.68 -15.72
N ILE A 60 3.17 -4.89 -15.80
CA ILE A 60 3.08 -3.44 -15.90
C ILE A 60 2.84 -3.08 -17.36
N THR A 61 1.67 -2.52 -17.66
CA THR A 61 1.26 -2.16 -19.03
C THR A 61 1.46 -0.68 -19.34
N ASN A 62 1.39 0.19 -18.32
CA ASN A 62 1.64 1.62 -18.45
C ASN A 62 3.14 1.89 -18.36
N VAL A 63 3.69 2.51 -19.40
CA VAL A 63 5.13 2.82 -19.51
C VAL A 63 5.63 3.83 -18.47
N SER A 64 4.72 4.57 -17.83
CA SER A 64 5.08 5.54 -16.78
C SER A 64 5.14 4.90 -15.39
N ASP A 65 4.63 3.67 -15.26
CA ASP A 65 4.67 2.90 -14.02
C ASP A 65 5.90 1.96 -14.02
N GLY A 66 6.15 1.30 -12.90
CA GLY A 66 7.41 0.62 -12.68
C GLY A 66 7.60 0.02 -11.29
N ILE A 67 8.85 -0.23 -10.95
CA ILE A 67 9.29 -0.65 -9.62
C ILE A 67 10.13 0.45 -8.98
N ARG A 68 9.93 0.69 -7.68
CA ARG A 68 10.76 1.57 -6.85
C ARG A 68 11.57 0.74 -5.87
N ILE A 69 12.86 1.04 -5.76
CA ILE A 69 13.78 0.49 -4.78
C ILE A 69 14.23 1.64 -3.87
N SER A 70 13.98 1.53 -2.56
CA SER A 70 14.30 2.59 -1.57
C SER A 70 15.29 2.08 -0.52
N ILE A 71 16.23 2.93 -0.11
CA ILE A 71 17.17 2.65 0.99
C ILE A 71 16.59 3.16 2.32
N ALA A 72 16.46 2.31 3.32
CA ALA A 72 16.23 2.72 4.71
C ALA A 72 17.55 3.02 5.41
N ASN A 73 17.54 4.01 6.32
CA ASN A 73 18.72 4.63 6.90
C ASN A 73 19.64 5.26 5.83
N TYR A 74 19.07 5.74 4.73
CA TYR A 74 19.79 6.39 3.64
C TYR A 74 20.66 7.55 4.13
N GLU A 75 21.92 7.55 3.72
CA GLU A 75 22.90 8.60 3.99
C GLU A 75 23.22 9.37 2.71
N LYS A 76 22.64 10.56 2.61
CA LYS A 76 22.75 11.43 1.45
C LYS A 76 24.21 11.77 1.15
N GLY A 77 24.62 11.50 -0.10
CA GLY A 77 25.97 11.76 -0.58
C GLY A 77 26.97 10.65 -0.30
N GLU A 78 26.62 9.65 0.51
CA GLU A 78 27.40 8.43 0.71
C GLU A 78 26.80 7.26 -0.08
N ASP A 79 25.49 7.07 0.01
CA ASP A 79 24.82 5.90 -0.57
C ASP A 79 24.34 6.19 -2.00
N ARG A 80 24.44 5.18 -2.87
CA ARG A 80 23.86 5.24 -4.22
C ARG A 80 23.31 3.88 -4.63
N LEU A 81 22.14 3.90 -5.28
CA LEU A 81 21.68 2.79 -6.11
C LEU A 81 21.95 3.10 -7.57
N PHE A 82 22.33 2.09 -8.32
CA PHE A 82 22.38 2.16 -9.77
C PHE A 82 21.88 0.87 -10.41
N TYR A 83 21.40 1.00 -11.63
CA TYR A 83 20.86 -0.10 -12.43
C TYR A 83 21.80 -0.38 -13.60
N ALA A 84 22.26 -1.63 -13.70
CA ALA A 84 23.17 -2.09 -14.74
C ALA A 84 22.44 -2.73 -15.93
N GLY A 85 21.13 -2.93 -15.83
CA GLY A 85 20.30 -3.41 -16.93
C GLY A 85 20.00 -2.31 -17.96
N ASN A 86 19.26 -2.67 -19.00
CA ASN A 86 18.98 -1.77 -20.12
C ASN A 86 17.53 -1.83 -20.62
N LYS A 87 16.68 -2.67 -20.03
CA LYS A 87 15.28 -2.81 -20.44
C LYS A 87 14.42 -1.62 -20.01
N PHE A 88 14.50 -1.24 -18.74
CA PHE A 88 13.70 -0.16 -18.15
C PHE A 88 14.46 1.17 -18.10
N VAL A 89 13.72 2.27 -18.08
CA VAL A 89 14.28 3.59 -17.80
C VAL A 89 14.55 3.68 -16.30
N SER A 90 15.78 4.04 -15.91
CA SER A 90 16.14 4.21 -14.51
C SER A 90 16.24 5.67 -14.11
N LYS A 91 15.76 6.00 -12.91
CA LYS A 91 15.87 7.34 -12.31
C LYS A 91 16.26 7.24 -10.85
N TRP A 92 17.45 7.73 -10.52
CA TRP A 92 17.94 7.84 -9.14
C TRP A 92 17.54 9.20 -8.54
N ASP A 93 16.90 9.15 -7.38
CA ASP A 93 16.61 10.30 -6.55
C ASP A 93 17.59 10.36 -5.37
N SER A 94 18.61 11.21 -5.49
CA SER A 94 19.63 11.40 -4.46
C SER A 94 19.14 12.17 -3.23
N ASP A 95 17.98 12.82 -3.28
CA ASP A 95 17.45 13.54 -2.11
C ASP A 95 16.77 12.56 -1.14
N TYR A 96 16.11 11.55 -1.68
CA TYR A 96 15.32 10.58 -0.90
C TYR A 96 15.88 9.16 -0.89
N GLY A 97 16.92 8.86 -1.67
CA GLY A 97 17.57 7.55 -1.66
C GLY A 97 16.72 6.45 -2.32
N ASN A 98 16.06 6.79 -3.43
CA ASN A 98 15.23 5.84 -4.18
C ASN A 98 15.62 5.77 -5.66
N LEU A 99 15.52 4.57 -6.23
CA LEU A 99 15.71 4.28 -7.64
C LEU A 99 14.40 3.78 -8.22
N GLU A 100 13.93 4.41 -9.29
CA GLU A 100 12.75 3.96 -10.04
C GLU A 100 13.20 3.31 -11.35
N LEU A 101 12.63 2.14 -11.66
CA LEU A 101 12.72 1.45 -12.94
C LEU A 101 11.34 1.48 -13.60
N THR A 102 11.16 2.32 -14.62
CA THR A 102 9.88 2.52 -15.30
C THR A 102 9.85 1.93 -16.71
N GLY A 103 8.72 1.36 -17.09
CA GLY A 103 8.45 0.83 -18.43
C GLY A 103 7.46 -0.33 -18.42
N ALA A 104 6.88 -0.65 -19.57
CA ALA A 104 6.02 -1.83 -19.66
C ALA A 104 6.85 -3.12 -19.59
N GLY A 105 6.40 -4.12 -18.83
CA GLY A 105 7.10 -5.39 -18.70
C GLY A 105 6.42 -6.41 -17.78
N THR A 106 6.75 -7.69 -17.99
CA THR A 106 6.18 -8.82 -17.23
C THR A 106 6.90 -9.04 -15.89
N SER A 107 6.35 -9.91 -15.05
CA SER A 107 6.96 -10.32 -13.77
C SER A 107 8.36 -10.88 -13.94
N GLU A 108 8.57 -11.70 -14.98
CA GLU A 108 9.85 -12.34 -15.26
C GLU A 108 10.90 -11.31 -15.68
N GLU A 109 10.48 -10.31 -16.44
CA GLU A 109 11.34 -9.22 -16.89
C GLU A 109 11.72 -8.31 -15.72
N TYR A 110 10.75 -7.88 -14.91
CA TYR A 110 11.05 -7.12 -13.69
C TYR A 110 11.90 -7.91 -12.71
N GLN A 111 11.67 -9.22 -12.55
CA GLN A 111 12.50 -10.06 -11.70
C GLN A 111 13.95 -10.08 -12.19
N ALA A 112 14.17 -10.26 -13.50
CA ALA A 112 15.51 -10.29 -14.08
C ALA A 112 16.22 -8.93 -13.93
N GLU A 113 15.51 -7.83 -14.16
CA GLU A 113 16.09 -6.49 -14.16
C GLU A 113 16.30 -5.91 -12.74
N VAL A 114 15.43 -6.21 -11.77
CA VAL A 114 15.64 -5.80 -10.37
C VAL A 114 16.88 -6.50 -9.78
N ARG A 115 17.21 -7.71 -10.23
CA ARG A 115 18.47 -8.40 -9.88
C ARG A 115 19.72 -7.70 -10.44
N GLN A 116 19.56 -6.74 -11.35
CA GLN A 116 20.62 -5.88 -11.90
C GLN A 116 20.70 -4.52 -11.19
N VAL A 117 20.06 -4.36 -10.03
CA VAL A 117 20.19 -3.17 -9.18
C VAL A 117 21.25 -3.40 -8.11
N PHE A 118 22.18 -2.45 -8.01
CA PHE A 118 23.33 -2.52 -7.12
C PHE A 118 23.36 -1.34 -6.16
N TYR A 119 23.84 -1.59 -4.95
CA TYR A 119 24.20 -0.59 -3.95
C TYR A 119 25.70 -0.35 -3.97
N GLU A 120 26.10 0.91 -3.87
CA GLU A 120 27.46 1.33 -3.59
C GLU A 120 27.47 2.41 -2.51
N ASN A 121 28.57 2.49 -1.75
CA ASN A 121 28.86 3.60 -0.86
C ASN A 121 30.10 4.35 -1.38
N THR A 122 29.99 5.64 -1.58
CA THR A 122 31.03 6.48 -2.20
C THR A 122 31.87 7.24 -1.19
N ALA A 123 31.61 7.09 0.11
CA ALA A 123 32.34 7.79 1.16
C ALA A 123 33.69 7.12 1.44
N GLU A 124 34.73 7.93 1.70
CA GLU A 124 36.03 7.41 2.17
C GLU A 124 35.92 6.73 3.55
N ASN A 125 34.98 7.18 4.38
CA ASN A 125 34.71 6.62 5.70
C ASN A 125 33.21 6.36 5.85
N PRO A 126 32.69 5.23 5.33
CA PRO A 126 31.26 4.93 5.32
C PRO A 126 30.67 4.82 6.73
N LYS A 127 29.48 5.37 6.93
CA LYS A 127 28.71 5.16 8.15
C LYS A 127 28.29 3.68 8.28
N GLN A 128 28.56 3.10 9.44
CA GLN A 128 28.36 1.68 9.73
C GLN A 128 26.90 1.30 10.07
N THR A 129 25.97 2.26 10.06
CA THR A 129 24.54 1.96 10.26
C THR A 129 24.07 0.99 9.17
N PRO A 130 23.40 -0.12 9.50
CA PRO A 130 22.90 -1.02 8.46
C PRO A 130 21.88 -0.34 7.54
N ARG A 131 21.97 -0.63 6.24
CA ARG A 131 20.96 -0.25 5.24
C ARG A 131 20.04 -1.43 4.97
N SER A 132 18.76 -1.17 4.77
CA SER A 132 17.82 -2.16 4.26
C SER A 132 17.12 -1.62 3.03
N PHE A 133 16.77 -2.49 2.09
CA PHE A 133 16.13 -2.09 0.84
C PHE A 133 14.66 -2.49 0.83
N SER A 134 13.80 -1.58 0.39
CA SER A 134 12.38 -1.84 0.14
C SER A 134 12.13 -1.81 -1.37
N ILE A 135 11.42 -2.80 -1.88
CA ILE A 135 11.12 -2.94 -3.31
C ILE A 135 9.60 -2.99 -3.44
N THR A 136 9.02 -2.02 -4.13
CA THR A 136 7.58 -1.85 -4.32
C THR A 136 7.27 -1.49 -5.77
N LEU A 137 5.99 -1.44 -6.13
CA LEU A 137 5.59 -0.78 -7.37
C LEU A 137 5.78 0.75 -7.20
N SER A 138 6.05 1.46 -8.29
CA SER A 138 6.34 2.89 -8.26
C SER A 138 5.09 3.74 -7.98
N ASP A 139 3.92 3.24 -8.36
CA ASP A 139 2.65 3.96 -8.33
C ASP A 139 1.68 3.49 -7.23
N ALA A 140 1.99 2.37 -6.56
CA ALA A 140 1.28 1.85 -5.40
C ALA A 140 2.22 1.09 -4.45
N ASP A 141 1.97 1.19 -3.15
CA ASP A 141 2.69 0.43 -2.14
C ASP A 141 1.94 -0.89 -1.82
N PHE A 142 2.65 -2.01 -1.77
CA PHE A 142 2.08 -3.31 -1.41
C PHE A 142 2.30 -3.61 0.08
N LEU A 143 1.25 -4.01 0.80
CA LEU A 143 1.37 -4.52 2.17
C LEU A 143 1.14 -6.04 2.19
N PRO A 144 2.20 -6.86 2.34
CA PRO A 144 2.06 -8.32 2.39
C PRO A 144 1.14 -8.82 3.52
N HIS A 145 1.04 -8.07 4.62
CA HIS A 145 0.20 -8.44 5.76
C HIS A 145 -1.28 -8.58 5.39
N THR A 146 -1.75 -7.75 4.46
CA THR A 146 -3.16 -7.71 4.05
C THR A 146 -3.36 -8.18 2.60
N GLY A 147 -2.28 -8.28 1.83
CA GLY A 147 -2.33 -8.63 0.40
C GLY A 147 -2.89 -7.51 -0.49
N HIS A 148 -2.93 -6.27 0.00
CA HIS A 148 -3.49 -5.13 -0.74
C HIS A 148 -2.42 -4.17 -1.29
N PHE A 149 -2.80 -3.47 -2.35
CA PHE A 149 -2.10 -2.30 -2.87
C PHE A 149 -2.74 -1.02 -2.37
N TYR A 150 -1.90 -0.05 -2.03
CA TYR A 150 -2.26 1.18 -1.36
C TYR A 150 -1.72 2.34 -2.18
N ARG A 151 -2.60 3.29 -2.55
CA ARG A 151 -2.20 4.50 -3.26
C ARG A 151 -2.76 5.74 -2.57
N PHE A 152 -1.88 6.62 -2.12
CA PHE A 152 -2.26 7.97 -1.74
C PHE A 152 -2.52 8.80 -2.99
N VAL A 153 -3.74 9.33 -3.11
CA VAL A 153 -4.16 10.17 -4.23
C VAL A 153 -4.35 11.58 -3.70
N SER A 154 -3.46 12.49 -4.11
CA SER A 154 -3.56 13.89 -3.74
C SER A 154 -4.63 14.59 -4.59
N SER A 155 -5.72 15.01 -3.96
CA SER A 155 -6.79 15.78 -4.60
C SER A 155 -7.29 16.84 -3.61
N PRO A 156 -6.62 18.01 -3.53
CA PRO A 156 -6.99 19.04 -2.55
C PRO A 156 -8.43 19.51 -2.72
N GLY A 157 -9.20 19.50 -1.63
CA GLY A 157 -10.60 19.94 -1.62
C GLY A 157 -11.63 18.89 -2.05
N ILE A 158 -11.23 17.63 -2.29
CA ILE A 158 -12.17 16.56 -2.60
C ILE A 158 -13.04 16.20 -1.39
N TYR A 159 -14.35 16.08 -1.60
CA TYR A 159 -15.27 15.60 -0.57
C TYR A 159 -15.26 14.07 -0.48
N TRP A 160 -15.55 13.51 0.69
CA TRP A 160 -15.48 12.07 0.94
C TRP A 160 -16.28 11.23 -0.07
N LYS A 161 -17.53 11.62 -0.37
CA LYS A 161 -18.37 10.91 -1.35
C LYS A 161 -17.77 10.89 -2.75
N GLN A 162 -17.12 11.99 -3.17
CA GLN A 162 -16.41 12.05 -4.44
C GLN A 162 -15.16 11.18 -4.41
N ALA A 163 -14.39 11.22 -3.31
CA ALA A 163 -13.22 10.38 -3.13
C ALA A 163 -13.57 8.88 -3.16
N LYS A 164 -14.71 8.48 -2.58
CA LYS A 164 -15.25 7.12 -2.69
C LYS A 164 -15.56 6.74 -4.13
N THR A 165 -16.32 7.57 -4.85
CA THR A 165 -16.66 7.29 -6.26
C THR A 165 -15.41 7.24 -7.15
N GLU A 166 -14.48 8.17 -6.99
CA GLU A 166 -13.21 8.16 -7.72
C GLU A 166 -12.42 6.90 -7.38
N ALA A 167 -12.36 6.52 -6.10
CA ALA A 167 -11.73 5.28 -5.69
C ALA A 167 -12.36 4.09 -6.41
N GLU A 168 -13.68 3.96 -6.37
CA GLU A 168 -14.47 2.92 -7.04
C GLU A 168 -14.41 2.95 -8.57
N SER A 169 -13.86 3.99 -9.18
CA SER A 169 -13.62 4.04 -10.62
C SER A 169 -12.23 3.53 -11.03
N MET A 170 -11.31 3.40 -10.07
CA MET A 170 -9.96 2.94 -10.37
C MET A 170 -9.92 1.43 -10.51
N SER A 171 -9.06 0.94 -11.40
CA SER A 171 -8.64 -0.45 -11.44
C SER A 171 -7.12 -0.55 -11.37
N TYR A 172 -6.62 -1.62 -10.77
CA TYR A 172 -5.19 -1.88 -10.66
C TYR A 172 -4.93 -3.34 -10.94
N TYR A 173 -4.39 -3.64 -12.12
CA TYR A 173 -4.21 -5.01 -12.62
C TYR A 173 -5.48 -5.88 -12.55
N GLY A 174 -6.65 -5.28 -12.82
CA GLY A 174 -7.95 -5.97 -12.77
C GLY A 174 -8.58 -6.01 -11.36
N LEU A 175 -7.86 -5.58 -10.33
CA LEU A 175 -8.42 -5.36 -9.01
C LEU A 175 -9.23 -4.05 -9.00
N GLN A 176 -10.32 -4.00 -8.23
CA GLN A 176 -11.28 -2.90 -8.22
C GLN A 176 -11.10 -1.97 -7.02
N GLY A 177 -10.91 -0.68 -7.31
CA GLY A 177 -10.76 0.48 -6.42
C GLY A 177 -11.81 0.67 -5.30
N TYR A 178 -11.45 1.19 -4.11
CA TYR A 178 -12.29 1.54 -2.94
C TYR A 178 -11.52 2.43 -1.92
N LEU A 179 -12.14 3.05 -0.90
CA LEU A 179 -11.41 3.80 0.16
C LEU A 179 -10.90 2.89 1.29
N ALA A 180 -9.84 3.29 2.00
CA ALA A 180 -9.15 2.43 2.97
C ALA A 180 -10.05 1.80 4.03
N THR A 181 -9.94 0.50 4.23
CA THR A 181 -10.31 -0.11 5.49
C THR A 181 -9.04 -0.33 6.30
N ILE A 182 -9.12 -0.25 7.63
CA ILE A 182 -7.97 -0.41 8.52
C ILE A 182 -8.34 -1.42 9.59
N THR A 183 -7.85 -2.64 9.43
CA THR A 183 -8.25 -3.82 10.19
C THR A 183 -7.20 -4.27 11.19
N SER A 184 -6.02 -3.64 11.21
CA SER A 184 -4.93 -3.99 12.10
C SER A 184 -4.00 -2.81 12.39
N ALA A 185 -3.22 -2.93 13.47
CA ALA A 185 -2.16 -1.98 13.80
C ALA A 185 -1.08 -1.90 12.71
N VAL A 186 -0.72 -3.06 12.14
CA VAL A 186 0.29 -3.14 11.07
C VAL A 186 -0.17 -2.37 9.83
N GLU A 187 -1.45 -2.51 9.46
CA GLU A 187 -2.04 -1.77 8.35
C GLU A 187 -2.13 -0.27 8.63
N ASN A 188 -2.54 0.12 9.84
CA ASN A 188 -2.59 1.51 10.26
C ASN A 188 -1.22 2.19 10.16
N ASP A 189 -0.19 1.56 10.71
CA ASP A 189 1.18 2.07 10.68
C ASP A 189 1.70 2.16 9.25
N PHE A 190 1.44 1.14 8.43
CA PHE A 190 1.81 1.14 7.02
C PHE A 190 1.18 2.32 6.28
N ILE A 191 -0.16 2.46 6.32
CA ILE A 191 -0.89 3.54 5.63
C ILE A 191 -0.37 4.91 6.09
N TRP A 192 -0.15 5.07 7.39
CA TRP A 192 0.35 6.32 7.97
C TRP A 192 1.69 6.75 7.37
N THR A 193 2.59 5.81 7.05
CA THR A 193 3.87 6.15 6.38
C THR A 193 3.73 6.57 4.92
N LYS A 194 2.56 6.39 4.30
CA LYS A 194 2.33 6.64 2.86
C LYS A 194 1.50 7.88 2.56
N VAL A 195 0.87 8.49 3.57
CA VAL A 195 0.05 9.68 3.40
C VAL A 195 0.88 10.95 3.51
N SER A 196 0.65 11.91 2.61
CA SER A 196 1.31 13.23 2.61
C SER A 196 0.36 14.34 3.08
N GLY A 197 -0.44 14.05 4.11
CA GLY A 197 -1.47 14.94 4.65
C GLY A 197 -2.70 14.18 5.18
N VAL A 198 -3.87 14.79 5.07
CA VAL A 198 -5.16 14.14 5.38
C VAL A 198 -5.56 13.23 4.22
N GLY A 199 -5.92 11.99 4.53
CA GLY A 199 -6.42 11.01 3.56
C GLY A 199 -7.77 10.44 3.98
N TRP A 200 -8.80 10.62 3.14
CA TRP A 200 -10.08 9.94 3.34
C TRP A 200 -9.92 8.41 3.35
N ILE A 201 -10.57 7.78 4.34
CA ILE A 201 -10.67 6.33 4.51
C ILE A 201 -12.14 5.90 4.44
N GLY A 202 -12.39 4.61 4.32
CA GLY A 202 -13.69 3.99 4.06
C GLY A 202 -14.66 3.93 5.23
N ALA A 203 -14.41 4.66 6.32
CA ALA A 203 -15.23 4.61 7.52
C ALA A 203 -16.26 5.76 7.55
N SER A 204 -17.50 5.44 7.93
CA SER A 204 -18.60 6.40 8.04
C SER A 204 -19.65 5.96 9.06
N ASP A 205 -20.32 6.92 9.69
CA ASP A 205 -21.52 6.71 10.50
C ASP A 205 -22.76 7.43 9.92
N GLU A 206 -22.71 7.86 8.65
CA GLU A 206 -23.80 8.61 7.99
C GLU A 206 -25.16 7.89 8.05
N GLU A 207 -25.17 6.56 8.06
CA GLU A 207 -26.41 5.77 8.16
C GLU A 207 -27.07 5.89 9.54
N GLU A 208 -26.26 5.92 10.59
CA GLU A 208 -26.72 5.96 11.99
C GLU A 208 -25.64 6.58 12.87
N GLU A 209 -25.93 7.77 13.39
CA GLU A 209 -25.04 8.56 14.23
C GLU A 209 -24.41 7.75 15.38
N GLY A 210 -23.08 7.77 15.47
CA GLY A 210 -22.30 7.03 16.46
C GLY A 210 -22.13 5.54 16.16
N VAL A 211 -22.64 5.03 15.03
CA VAL A 211 -22.45 3.65 14.56
C VAL A 211 -21.47 3.66 13.38
N TRP A 212 -20.19 3.65 13.70
CA TRP A 212 -19.12 3.75 12.70
C TRP A 212 -18.86 2.40 12.03
N LYS A 213 -19.02 2.37 10.70
CA LYS A 213 -18.84 1.19 9.85
C LYS A 213 -17.76 1.43 8.81
N TRP A 214 -17.10 0.36 8.40
CA TRP A 214 -16.48 0.29 7.08
C TRP A 214 -17.61 0.22 6.04
N VAL A 215 -17.64 1.15 5.10
CA VAL A 215 -18.70 1.26 4.06
C VAL A 215 -18.15 1.11 2.65
N THR A 216 -16.86 0.79 2.53
CA THR A 216 -16.18 0.52 1.27
C THR A 216 -15.38 -0.77 1.37
N GLY A 217 -15.01 -1.32 0.21
CA GLY A 217 -14.11 -2.46 0.18
C GLY A 217 -14.70 -3.76 0.72
N PRO A 218 -13.82 -4.73 1.03
CA PRO A 218 -14.22 -6.07 1.45
C PRO A 218 -14.91 -6.12 2.81
N GLU A 219 -14.64 -5.14 3.67
CA GLU A 219 -15.21 -5.03 5.01
C GLU A 219 -16.53 -4.21 5.02
N ALA A 220 -17.05 -3.83 3.85
CA ALA A 220 -18.28 -3.05 3.73
C ALA A 220 -19.44 -3.67 4.54
N GLY A 221 -20.05 -2.87 5.41
CA GLY A 221 -21.10 -3.27 6.34
C GLY A 221 -20.60 -3.64 7.75
N THR A 222 -19.29 -3.72 7.97
CA THR A 222 -18.71 -4.08 9.27
C THR A 222 -18.68 -2.88 10.20
N GLN A 223 -19.41 -2.94 11.32
CA GLN A 223 -19.28 -1.96 12.40
C GLN A 223 -18.01 -2.23 13.21
N PHE A 224 -17.12 -1.25 13.28
CA PHE A 224 -15.87 -1.35 14.05
C PHE A 224 -15.90 -0.52 15.34
N TRP A 225 -16.77 0.50 15.43
CA TRP A 225 -16.82 1.40 16.58
C TRP A 225 -18.25 1.83 16.94
N GLN A 226 -18.50 2.01 18.24
CA GLN A 226 -19.76 2.48 18.80
C GLN A 226 -19.53 3.69 19.72
N GLY A 227 -20.18 4.81 19.40
CA GLY A 227 -20.19 6.05 20.17
C GLY A 227 -19.24 7.11 19.62
N ASN A 228 -19.10 8.20 20.37
CA ASN A 228 -18.19 9.30 20.09
C ASN A 228 -16.78 9.04 20.68
N GLY A 229 -16.01 10.07 21.04
CA GLY A 229 -14.67 9.95 21.62
C GLY A 229 -14.58 9.18 22.94
N SER A 230 -15.71 8.87 23.58
CA SER A 230 -15.81 7.98 24.75
C SER A 230 -16.35 6.59 24.42
N GLY A 231 -16.45 6.27 23.12
CA GLY A 231 -16.98 5.03 22.58
C GLY A 231 -16.07 3.83 22.79
N LYS A 232 -16.41 2.74 22.11
CA LYS A 232 -15.65 1.48 22.19
C LYS A 232 -15.67 0.72 20.87
N SER A 233 -14.64 -0.07 20.65
CA SER A 233 -14.58 -1.02 19.54
C SER A 233 -15.66 -2.09 19.68
N VAL A 234 -16.21 -2.52 18.55
CA VAL A 234 -17.25 -3.55 18.48
C VAL A 234 -16.60 -4.87 18.03
N ASN A 235 -17.03 -6.00 18.60
CA ASN A 235 -16.57 -7.35 18.22
C ASN A 235 -15.05 -7.59 18.22
N GLY A 236 -14.27 -6.77 18.93
CA GLY A 236 -12.80 -6.85 18.91
C GLY A 236 -12.17 -6.31 17.63
N GLU A 237 -12.94 -5.62 16.79
CA GLU A 237 -12.45 -4.94 15.59
C GLU A 237 -11.40 -3.89 15.94
N TYR A 238 -10.48 -3.68 15.02
CA TYR A 238 -9.43 -2.68 15.17
C TYR A 238 -10.00 -1.25 15.05
N SER A 239 -9.49 -0.36 15.90
CA SER A 239 -9.78 1.08 15.83
C SER A 239 -8.59 1.86 16.38
N SER A 240 -8.20 2.96 15.73
CA SER A 240 -7.08 3.80 16.14
C SER A 240 -7.44 5.29 16.19
N TRP A 241 -8.61 5.60 16.73
CA TRP A 241 -9.09 6.97 16.85
C TRP A 241 -8.09 7.88 17.57
N ASN A 242 -7.95 9.11 17.08
CA ASN A 242 -7.27 10.19 17.79
C ASN A 242 -7.88 10.44 19.18
N ASP A 243 -7.09 10.99 20.11
CA ASP A 243 -7.59 11.26 21.47
C ASP A 243 -8.78 12.23 21.39
N GLY A 244 -9.96 11.77 21.80
CA GLY A 244 -11.20 12.55 21.74
C GLY A 244 -12.03 12.34 20.47
N GLU A 245 -11.53 11.60 19.48
CA GLU A 245 -12.28 11.23 18.27
C GLU A 245 -13.01 9.89 18.42
N PRO A 246 -14.15 9.69 17.72
CA PRO A 246 -14.86 10.67 16.89
C PRO A 246 -15.68 11.66 17.74
N ASN A 247 -15.54 12.96 17.53
CA ASN A 247 -16.19 13.98 18.39
C ASN A 247 -17.50 14.57 17.83
N ASN A 248 -17.84 14.26 16.58
CA ASN A 248 -19.02 14.74 15.86
C ASN A 248 -19.16 16.29 15.87
N VAL A 249 -18.07 17.01 15.58
CA VAL A 249 -18.07 18.48 15.63
C VAL A 249 -18.87 19.08 14.47
N GLY A 250 -19.58 20.19 14.74
CA GLY A 250 -20.30 20.97 13.73
C GLY A 250 -21.82 20.86 13.83
N ALA A 251 -22.53 21.75 13.13
CA ALA A 251 -24.00 21.80 13.17
C ALA A 251 -24.66 20.66 12.38
N GLU A 252 -23.95 20.12 11.38
CA GLU A 252 -24.38 18.99 10.54
C GLU A 252 -23.70 17.68 10.92
N GLY A 253 -22.81 17.70 11.92
CA GLY A 253 -22.01 16.54 12.33
C GLY A 253 -20.84 16.18 11.37
N GLU A 254 -20.00 15.24 11.82
CA GLU A 254 -18.86 14.69 11.09
C GLU A 254 -19.07 13.20 10.84
N HIS A 255 -19.45 12.84 9.61
CA HIS A 255 -19.90 11.49 9.29
C HIS A 255 -18.88 10.60 8.56
N TYR A 256 -17.67 11.09 8.32
CA TYR A 256 -16.68 10.40 7.50
C TYR A 256 -15.28 10.49 8.11
N ALA A 257 -14.60 9.35 8.18
CA ALA A 257 -13.29 9.27 8.78
C ALA A 257 -12.18 9.58 7.76
N HIS A 258 -11.09 10.12 8.27
CA HIS A 258 -9.83 10.26 7.55
C HIS A 258 -8.67 9.81 8.43
N ILE A 259 -7.54 9.47 7.81
CA ILE A 259 -6.26 9.36 8.51
C ILE A 259 -5.49 10.67 8.32
N ASN A 260 -4.77 11.12 9.35
CA ASN A 260 -3.94 12.32 9.26
C ASN A 260 -2.46 12.00 9.54
N PHE A 261 -1.58 12.66 8.80
CA PHE A 261 -0.17 12.71 9.12
C PHE A 261 0.03 13.64 10.34
N SER A 262 0.46 13.08 11.47
CA SER A 262 0.94 13.87 12.61
C SER A 262 2.32 13.36 13.03
N ALA A 263 3.32 14.24 13.04
CA ALA A 263 4.66 13.89 13.48
C ALA A 263 4.62 13.48 14.97
N GLY A 264 4.66 12.17 15.23
CA GLY A 264 4.83 11.61 16.57
C GLY A 264 3.76 10.65 17.08
N LYS A 265 2.62 10.44 16.39
CA LYS A 265 1.65 9.38 16.73
C LYS A 265 0.88 8.87 15.49
N PRO A 266 0.87 7.56 15.21
CA PRO A 266 0.01 6.97 14.17
C PRO A 266 -1.42 6.82 14.72
N ARG A 267 -2.31 7.75 14.39
CA ARG A 267 -3.71 7.73 14.82
C ARG A 267 -4.61 8.29 13.72
N SER A 268 -5.73 7.61 13.48
CA SER A 268 -6.80 8.00 12.55
C SER A 268 -7.76 8.96 13.22
#